data_AF-A0A660QU39-F1
#
_entry.id   AF-A0A660QU39-F1
#
_cell.length_a   1.000
_cell.length_b   1.000
_cell.length_c   1.000
_cell.angle_alpha   90.00
_cell.angle_beta   90.00
_cell.angle_gamma   90.00
#
_symmetry.space_group_name_H-M   'P 1'
#
loop_
_entity.id
_entity.type
_entity.pdbx_description
1 polymer ?
#
loop_
_entity_poly.entity_id
_entity_poly.type
_entity_poly.pdbx_seq_one_letter_code
_entity_poly.pdbx_strand_id
1 'polypeptide(L)' 'LEKFYQDTCLYEQKYIFDEAKTVKDLIEDFVSKVRENVRVTRFVRMEVGIE' A
#
# COMPACT_ATOMS: atom_id res chain seq x y z
N LEU A 1 8.39 -12.44 -11.98
CA LEU A 1 7.03 -11.88 -11.77
C LEU A 1 6.86 -11.26 -10.38
N GLU A 2 7.42 -11.82 -9.32
CA GLU A 2 7.26 -11.30 -7.95
C GLU A 2 7.62 -9.81 -7.79
N LYS A 3 8.74 -9.35 -8.37
CA LYS A 3 9.11 -7.92 -8.36
C LYS A 3 8.04 -7.01 -8.98
N PHE A 4 7.40 -7.45 -10.07
CA PHE A 4 6.36 -6.66 -10.71
C PHE A 4 5.15 -6.44 -9.78
N TYR A 5 4.77 -7.46 -9.01
CA TYR A 5 3.70 -7.34 -8.02
C TYR A 5 4.11 -6.44 -6.85
N GLN A 6 5.36 -6.53 -6.37
CA GLN A 6 5.87 -5.65 -5.32
C GLN A 6 5.93 -4.18 -5.76
N ASP A 7 6.19 -3.90 -7.03
CA ASP A 7 6.30 -2.54 -7.55
C ASP A 7 4.94 -1.98 -8.00
N THR A 8 4.02 -2.82 -8.47
CA THR A 8 2.74 -2.37 -9.08
C THR A 8 1.54 -2.48 -8.14
N CYS A 9 1.51 -3.48 -7.25
CA CYS A 9 0.38 -3.68 -6.35
C CYS A 9 0.57 -2.90 -5.05
N LEU A 10 -0.29 -1.90 -4.82
CA LEU A 10 -0.24 -1.02 -3.65
C LEU A 10 -0.04 -1.78 -2.32
N TYR A 11 -0.71 -2.91 -2.12
CA TYR A 11 -0.66 -3.67 -0.87
C TYR A 11 0.70 -4.35 -0.62
N GLU A 12 1.38 -4.77 -1.69
CA GLU A 12 2.65 -5.50 -1.64
C GLU A 12 3.86 -4.55 -1.63
N GLN A 13 3.62 -3.25 -1.88
CA GLN A 13 4.66 -2.23 -1.82
C GLN A 13 5.18 -2.05 -0.39
N LYS A 14 6.49 -1.79 -0.28
CA LYS A 14 7.10 -1.35 0.97
C LYS A 14 6.56 0.02 1.37
N TYR A 15 6.31 0.19 2.66
CA TYR A 15 5.83 1.45 3.19
C TYR A 15 6.96 2.49 3.23
N ILE A 16 6.72 3.67 2.64
CA ILE A 16 7.75 4.71 2.47
C ILE A 16 8.35 5.24 3.79
N PHE A 17 7.63 5.13 4.90
CA PHE A 17 8.10 5.59 6.22
C PHE A 17 8.68 4.44 7.07
N ASP A 18 8.50 3.19 6.65
CA ASP A 18 9.05 2.01 7.32
C ASP A 18 9.24 0.88 6.30
N GLU A 19 10.44 0.77 5.73
CA GLU A 19 10.77 -0.22 4.71
C GLU A 19 10.73 -1.67 5.20
N ALA A 20 10.62 -1.90 6.52
CA ALA A 20 10.44 -3.22 7.09
C ALA A 20 9.00 -3.75 6.96
N LYS A 21 8.04 -2.87 6.66
CA LYS A 21 6.61 -3.19 6.55
C LYS A 21 6.10 -2.96 5.13
N THR A 22 5.11 -3.76 4.74
CA THR A 22 4.31 -3.50 3.54
C THR A 22 3.11 -2.59 3.86
N VAL A 23 2.51 -2.02 2.83
CA VAL A 23 1.25 -1.27 2.99
C VAL A 23 0.13 -2.15 3.54
N LYS A 24 0.14 -3.45 3.21
CA LYS A 24 -0.80 -4.42 3.80
C LYS A 24 -0.64 -4.53 5.31
N ASP A 25 0.59 -4.70 5.80
CA ASP A 25 0.86 -4.79 7.24
C ASP A 25 0.41 -3.52 7.98
N LEU A 26 0.60 -2.35 7.35
CA LEU A 26 0.14 -1.06 7.88
C LEU A 26 -1.39 -1.02 8.02
N ILE A 27 -2.12 -1.51 7.01
CA ILE A 27 -3.58 -1.55 7.04
C ILE A 27 -4.06 -2.52 8.12
N GLU A 28 -3.43 -3.69 8.27
CA GLU A 28 -3.77 -4.67 9.31
C GLU A 28 -3.50 -4.15 10.73
N ASP A 29 -2.38 -3.45 10.94
CA ASP A 29 -2.05 -2.75 12.18
C ASP A 29 -3.11 -1.68 12.52
N PHE A 30 -3.59 -0.96 11.49
CA PHE A 30 -4.60 0.07 11.67
C PHE A 30 -5.99 -0.52 11.97
N VAL A 31 -6.39 -1.57 11.26
CA VAL A 31 -7.62 -2.34 11.51
C VAL A 31 -7.64 -2.85 12.96
N SER A 32 -6.50 -3.36 13.45
CA SER A 32 -6.37 -3.85 14.83
C SER A 32 -6.54 -2.75 15.88
N LYS A 33 -6.07 -1.53 15.59
CA LYS A 33 -6.19 -0.37 16.49
C LYS A 33 -7.60 0.21 16.52
N VAL A 34 -8.24 0.35 15.35
CA VAL A 34 -9.56 0.98 15.23
C VAL A 34 -10.70 -0.01 15.52
N ARG A 35 -10.44 -1.32 15.33
CA ARG A 35 -11.45 -2.39 15.40
C ARG A 35 -12.58 -2.25 14.38
N GLU A 36 -12.26 -1.67 13.24
CA GLU A 36 -13.14 -1.56 12.08
C GLU A 36 -12.45 -2.11 10.82
N ASN A 37 -13.23 -2.60 9.86
CA ASN A 37 -12.70 -3.10 8.61
C ASN A 37 -12.32 -1.94 7.67
N VAL A 38 -11.03 -1.78 7.44
CA VAL A 38 -10.47 -0.75 6.56
C VAL A 38 -9.90 -1.40 5.31
N ARG A 39 -10.33 -0.94 4.14
CA ARG A 39 -9.87 -1.42 2.84
C ARG A 39 -9.67 -0.27 1.86
N VAL A 40 -8.63 -0.35 1.05
CA VAL A 40 -8.39 0.58 -0.06
C VAL A 40 -9.18 0.08 -1.27
N THR A 41 -10.18 0.84 -1.71
CA THR A 41 -11.02 0.46 -2.86
C THR A 41 -10.47 0.98 -4.18
N ARG A 42 -9.94 2.22 -4.18
CA ARG A 42 -9.41 2.91 -5.36
C ARG A 42 -8.33 3.88 -4.91
N PHE A 43 -7.30 4.05 -5.73
CA PHE A 43 -6.29 5.08 -5.56
C PHE A 43 -5.91 5.63 -6.94
N VAL A 44 -5.43 6.88 -6.98
CA VAL A 44 -4.95 7.52 -8.21
C VAL A 44 -3.63 8.20 -7.88
N ARG A 45 -2.58 7.88 -8.64
CA ARG A 45 -1.29 8.59 -8.60
C ARG A 45 -1.20 9.46 -9.85
N MET A 46 -1.19 10.77 -9.66
CA MET A 46 -1.00 11.74 -10.74
C MET A 46 0.42 12.30 -10.64
N GLU A 47 1.08 12.42 -11.78
CA GLU A 47 2.41 13.02 -11.91
C GLU A 47 2.40 13.90 -13.16
N VAL A 48 2.94 15.11 -13.04
CA VAL A 48 2.88 16.12 -14.08
C VAL A 48 3.91 15.78 -15.16
N GLY A 49 3.47 15.72 -16.41
CA GLY A 49 4.36 15.49 -17.55
C GLY A 49 4.65 14.03 -17.86
N ILE A 50 3.84 13.08 -17.37
CA ILE A 50 3.83 11.73 -17.95
C ILE A 50 3.22 11.84 -19.35
N GLU A 51 4.06 11.75 -20.38
CA GLU A 51 3.64 11.44 -21.76
C GLU A 51 3.38 9.93 -21.93
#